data_AF-A0A371QQ04-F1
#
_entry.id   AF-A0A371QQ04-F1
#
_cell.length_a   1.000
_cell.length_b   1.000
_cell.length_c   1.000
_cell.angle_alpha   90.00
_cell.angle_beta   90.00
_cell.angle_gamma   90.00
#
_symmetry.space_group_name_H-M   'P 1'
#
loop_
_entity.id
_entity.type
_entity.pdbx_description
1 polymer ?
#
loop_
_entity_poly.entity_id
_entity_poly.type
_entity_poly.pdbx_seq_one_letter_code
_entity_poly.pdbx_strand_id
1 'polypeptide(L)' 'MVFSALNYKILAAGVLLVIIGFTIMRLENEVYGFISLYIAPVIIMGGYITVVFAILKRPDEGEKTDTAPQKS' A
#
# COMPACT_ATOMS: atom_id res chain seq x y z
N MET A 1 -5.63 11.28 -14.63
CA MET A 1 -4.54 11.35 -13.61
C MET A 1 -4.05 9.94 -13.38
N VAL A 2 -2.74 9.71 -13.34
CA VAL A 2 -2.12 8.37 -13.37
C VAL A 2 -2.47 7.53 -12.12
N PHE A 3 -2.98 8.14 -11.04
CA PHE A 3 -3.39 7.44 -9.84
C PHE A 3 -4.69 8.02 -9.26
N SER A 4 -5.62 7.15 -8.85
CA SER A 4 -6.81 7.53 -8.09
C SER A 4 -6.43 7.95 -6.66
N ALA A 5 -7.21 8.84 -6.04
CA ALA A 5 -7.00 9.26 -4.64
C ALA A 5 -6.96 8.08 -3.67
N LEU A 6 -7.65 6.98 -3.99
CA LEU A 6 -7.63 5.76 -3.21
C LEU A 6 -6.25 5.06 -3.26
N ASN A 7 -5.62 4.99 -4.43
CA ASN A 7 -4.32 4.34 -4.59
C ASN A 7 -3.23 5.07 -3.79
N TYR A 8 -3.28 6.40 -3.75
CA TYR A 8 -2.38 7.19 -2.91
C TYR A 8 -2.54 6.91 -1.42
N LYS A 9 -3.77 6.70 -0.95
CA LYS A 9 -4.02 6.31 0.46
C LYS A 9 -3.45 4.92 0.76
N ILE A 10 -3.62 3.95 -0.14
CA ILE A 10 -3.05 2.60 0.03
C ILE A 10 -1.52 2.65 -0.02
N LEU A 11 -0.95 3.45 -0.93
CA LEU A 11 0.49 3.65 -1.01
C LEU A 11 1.04 4.20 0.30
N ALA A 12 0.41 5.24 0.85
CA ALA A 12 0.79 5.83 2.13
C ALA A 12 0.69 4.82 3.28
N ALA A 13 -0.36 3.97 3.29
CA ALA A 13 -0.49 2.91 4.27
C ALA A 13 0.64 1.87 4.17
N GLY A 14 1.04 1.49 2.95
CA GLY A 14 2.17 0.59 2.72
C GLY A 14 3.50 1.17 3.22
N VAL A 15 3.75 2.45 2.95
CA VAL A 15 4.94 3.17 3.47
C VAL A 15 4.91 3.25 5.00
N LEU A 16 3.76 3.55 5.59
CA LEU A 16 3.59 3.58 7.05
C LEU A 16 3.88 2.22 7.69
N LEU A 17 3.46 1.11 7.08
CA LEU A 17 3.77 -0.24 7.57
C LEU A 17 5.28 -0.48 7.61
N VAL A 18 6.02 -0.08 6.57
CA VAL A 18 7.50 -0.22 6.55
C VAL A 18 8.12 0.61 7.68
N ILE A 19 7.68 1.85 7.86
CA ILE A 19 8.15 2.72 8.95
C ILE A 19 7.84 2.10 10.31
N ILE A 20 6.64 1.57 10.52
CA ILE A 20 6.22 0.92 11.76
C ILE A 20 7.10 -0.30 12.05
N GLY A 21 7.35 -1.15 11.05
CA GLY A 21 8.21 -2.32 11.19
C GLY A 21 9.61 -1.97 11.70
N PHE A 22 10.27 -0.99 11.07
CA PHE A 22 11.58 -0.53 11.53
C PHE A 22 11.53 0.23 12.86
N THR A 23 10.45 0.97 13.13
CA THR A 23 10.27 1.69 14.39
C THR A 23 10.17 0.72 15.55
N ILE A 24 9.42 -0.38 15.40
CA ILE A 24 9.28 -1.38 16.46
C ILE A 24 10.61 -2.10 16.71
N MET A 25 11.41 -2.40 15.67
CA MET A 25 12.78 -2.93 15.87
C MET A 25 13.62 -1.98 16.72
N ARG A 26 13.53 -0.67 16.44
CA ARG A 26 14.23 0.34 17.22
C ARG A 26 13.71 0.45 18.66
N LEU A 27 12.42 0.24 18.90
CA LEU A 27 11.85 0.28 20.25
C LEU A 27 12.26 -0.95 21.07
N GLU A 28 12.34 -2.12 20.45
CA GLU A 28 12.78 -3.35 21.13
C GLU A 28 14.25 -3.26 21.55
N ASN A 29 15.11 -2.58 20.79
CA ASN A 29 16.55 -2.42 21.05
C ASN A 29 17.34 -3.74 21.17
N GLU A 30 16.76 -4.87 20.77
CA GLU A 30 17.38 -6.18 20.80
C GLU A 30 17.32 -6.80 19.40
N VAL A 31 18.47 -6.89 18.73
CA VAL A 31 18.54 -7.39 17.34
C VAL A 31 18.10 -8.86 17.25
N TYR A 32 18.35 -9.63 18.31
CA TYR A 32 17.92 -11.03 18.44
C TYR A 32 16.61 -11.17 19.23
N GLY A 33 15.91 -10.07 19.46
CA GLY A 33 14.59 -10.05 20.08
C GLY A 33 13.55 -10.73 19.20
N PHE A 34 12.52 -11.28 19.83
CA PHE A 34 11.45 -11.98 19.13
C PHE A 34 10.72 -11.06 18.14
N ILE A 35 10.53 -9.79 18.50
CA ILE A 35 9.80 -8.84 17.66
C ILE A 35 10.64 -8.48 16.44
N SER A 36 11.93 -8.22 16.62
CA SER A 36 12.86 -7.86 15.55
C SER A 36 13.15 -9.01 14.59
N LEU A 37 13.23 -10.25 15.09
CA LEU A 37 13.49 -11.43 14.26
C LEU A 37 12.26 -11.95 13.50
N TYR A 38 11.07 -11.87 14.09
CA TYR A 38 9.88 -12.53 13.54
C TYR A 38 8.76 -11.57 13.15
N ILE A 39 8.46 -10.57 13.97
CA ILE A 39 7.29 -9.71 13.77
C ILE A 39 7.59 -8.57 12.80
N ALA A 40 8.70 -7.85 13.01
CA ALA A 40 9.08 -6.73 12.18
C ALA A 40 9.28 -7.11 10.71
N PRO A 41 9.96 -8.23 10.36
CA PRO A 41 10.12 -8.63 8.96
C PRO A 41 8.77 -8.89 8.28
N VAL A 42 7.80 -9.50 8.97
CA VAL A 42 6.46 -9.75 8.43
C VAL A 42 5.72 -8.45 8.17
N ILE A 43 5.79 -7.48 9.10
CA ILE A 43 5.17 -6.15 8.93
C ILE A 43 5.79 -5.40 7.74
N ILE A 44 7.12 -5.40 7.65
CA ILE A 44 7.87 -4.73 6.57
C ILE A 44 7.50 -5.36 5.23
N MET A 45 7.45 -6.70 5.16
CA MET A 45 7.08 -7.42 3.94
C MET A 45 5.63 -7.12 3.53
N GLY A 46 4.70 -7.07 4.49
CA GLY A 46 3.33 -6.60 4.25
C GLY A 46 3.27 -5.17 3.71
N GLY A 47 4.11 -4.28 4.22
CA GLY A 47 4.26 -2.91 3.72
C GLY A 47 4.72 -2.87 2.26
N TYR A 48 5.75 -3.63 1.90
CA TYR A 48 6.22 -3.74 0.52
C TYR A 48 5.16 -4.31 -0.43
N ILE A 49 4.47 -5.38 -0.03
CA ILE A 49 3.38 -5.96 -0.83
C ILE A 49 2.28 -4.92 -1.05
N THR A 50 1.93 -4.16 -0.01
CA THR A 50 0.91 -3.09 -0.10
C THR A 50 1.33 -1.97 -1.04
N VAL A 51 2.60 -1.56 -1.01
CA VAL A 51 3.15 -0.57 -1.96
C VAL A 51 3.08 -1.08 -3.40
N VAL A 52 3.53 -2.31 -3.64
CA VAL A 52 3.47 -2.94 -4.96
C VAL A 52 2.03 -3.02 -5.44
N PHE A 53 1.10 -3.43 -4.59
CA PHE A 53 -0.33 -3.47 -4.92
C PHE A 53 -0.89 -2.09 -5.26
N ALA A 54 -0.53 -1.04 -4.50
CA ALA A 54 -0.97 0.33 -4.76
C ALA A 54 -0.48 0.87 -6.11
N ILE A 55 0.74 0.51 -6.50
CA ILE A 55 1.34 0.91 -7.79
C ILE A 55 0.71 0.13 -8.95
N LEU A 56 0.53 -1.19 -8.79
CA LEU A 56 -0.02 -2.05 -9.84
C LEU A 56 -1.52 -1.86 -10.05
N LYS A 57 -2.27 -1.47 -9.01
CA LYS A 57 -3.70 -1.21 -9.11
C LYS A 57 -3.92 -0.07 -10.09
N ARG A 58 -4.45 -0.38 -11.28
CA ARG A 58 -4.89 0.66 -12.21
C ARG A 58 -6.11 1.36 -11.60
N PRO A 59 -6.25 2.69 -11.72
CA PRO A 59 -7.51 3.33 -11.40
C PRO A 59 -8.56 2.69 -12.31
N ASP A 60 -9.65 2.17 -11.72
CA ASP A 60 -10.81 1.76 -12.49
C ASP A 60 -11.28 3.01 -13.24
N GLU A 61 -10.94 3.10 -14.53
CA GLU A 61 -11.62 4.02 -15.43
C GLU A 61 -13.05 3.54 -15.43
N GLY A 62 -13.88 4.18 -14.60
CA GLY A 62 -15.29 3.91 -14.55
C GLY A 62 -15.79 3.84 -15.98
N GLU A 63 -16.30 2.67 -16.33
CA GLU A 63 -17.02 2.38 -17.55
C GLU A 63 -18.18 3.38 -17.64
N LYS A 64 -17.89 4.59 -18.12
CA LYS A 64 -18.90 5.52 -18.59
C LYS A 64 -19.28 5.00 -19.95
N THR A 65 -20.17 4.01 -19.94
CA THR A 65 -21.03 3.68 -21.07
C THR A 65 -21.76 4.98 -21.44
N ASP A 66 -21.15 5.73 -22.37
CA ASP A 66 -21.74 6.92 -22.95
C ASP A 66 -23.00 6.49 -23.70
N THR A 67 -24.12 6.64 -23.00
CA THR A 67 -25.45 6.50 -23.54
C THR A 67 -25.70 7.74 -24.40
N ALA A 68 -25.27 7.71 -25.66
CA ALA A 68 -25.62 8.77 -26.61
C ALA A 68 -26.94 8.43 -27.31
N PRO A 69 -27.99 9.28 -27.24
CA PRO A 69 -29.15 9.12 -28.11
C PRO A 69 -28.75 9.53 -29.52
N GLN A 70 -28.68 8.56 -30.44
CA GLN A 70 -28.61 8.83 -31.88
C GLN A 70 -29.92 9.50 -32.31
N LYS A 71 -29.85 10.80 -32.59
CA LYS A 71 -30.92 11.56 -33.24
C LYS A 71 -30.36 12.13 -34.55
N SER A 72 -30.88 11.64 -35.66
CA SER A 72 -30.89 12.30 -36.96
C SER A 72 -32.30 12.28 -37.50
#